data_AF-A0A943K0W8-F1
#
_entry.id   AF-A0A943K0W8-F1
#
_cell.length_a   1.000
_cell.length_b   1.000
_cell.length_c   1.000
_cell.angle_alpha   90.00
_cell.angle_beta   90.00
_cell.angle_gamma   90.00
#
_symmetry.space_group_name_H-M   'P 1'
#
loop_
_entity.id
_entity.type
_entity.pdbx_description
1 polymer ?
#
loop_
_entity_poly.entity_id
_entity_poly.type
_entity_poly.pdbx_seq_one_letter_code
_entity_poly.pdbx_strand_id
1 'polypeptide(L)'
;MAIQGFDYKGFAENLALQAKDLVPPDFDENQKAYVTNTLLNFSMLAGEALYNDNELGFNADQATMITQIIAEWAYHKSVDLVRSGIPQPYWDPIMQKIAFTIFEIAKQTFKQGLPQDQILQLIEHHVKKTYLESIAELKDKNLIDDNLMEKASKQSNIDAMMQQMQESGEVAAAAAAQEVAQQQAPPPAPVQTPPVPAAGQTGVPAVQEEAGVPAPPKKSPYAPPKLLKLVTLALLLKRVDEEKVQSILERFDQDVAGTVIKYMYVDGLEEQVDPTLTMKCLDDIAEEMPGATEINKNHLVEKVKQIAELYDKAKLEQMLQLERQKVRRFVFNALEGEYYDIPPRVANVIATHLQHGV
;
A
#
# COMPACT_ATOMS: atom_id res chain seq x y z
N MET A 1 -23.13 -8.91 0.69
CA MET A 1 -24.31 -8.29 1.29
C MET A 1 -23.95 -6.87 1.66
N ALA A 2 -24.86 -5.92 1.45
CA ALA A 2 -24.74 -4.54 1.94
C ALA A 2 -24.17 -4.46 3.37
N ILE A 3 -23.28 -3.49 3.62
CA ILE A 3 -22.73 -3.25 4.95
C ILE A 3 -23.86 -2.74 5.86
N GLN A 4 -24.32 -3.61 6.78
CA GLN A 4 -25.46 -3.33 7.64
C GLN A 4 -25.13 -2.18 8.61
N GLY A 5 -25.95 -1.14 8.65
CA GLY A 5 -25.74 0.05 9.49
C GLY A 5 -24.93 1.18 8.85
N PHE A 6 -24.47 1.03 7.61
CA PHE A 6 -23.74 2.07 6.89
C PHE A 6 -24.66 2.87 5.95
N ASP A 7 -25.25 3.97 6.46
CA ASP A 7 -26.01 4.94 5.66
C ASP A 7 -25.07 5.99 5.05
N TYR A 8 -24.39 5.61 3.98
CA TYR A 8 -23.43 6.49 3.33
C TYR A 8 -24.07 7.75 2.72
N LYS A 9 -25.35 7.69 2.33
CA LYS A 9 -26.06 8.83 1.72
C LYS A 9 -26.32 9.91 2.74
N GLY A 10 -26.96 9.53 3.85
CA GLY A 10 -27.20 10.46 4.96
C GLY A 10 -25.90 11.00 5.55
N PHE A 11 -24.85 10.17 5.63
CA PHE A 11 -23.53 10.59 6.08
C PHE A 11 -22.90 11.63 5.16
N ALA A 12 -22.87 11.39 3.84
CA ALA A 12 -22.30 12.32 2.86
C ALA A 12 -23.06 13.66 2.81
N GLU A 13 -24.40 13.62 2.88
CA GLU A 13 -25.23 14.83 2.95
C GLU A 13 -24.92 15.65 4.19
N ASN A 14 -24.73 15.00 5.34
CA ASN A 14 -24.42 15.67 6.60
C ASN A 14 -23.04 16.34 6.56
N LEU A 15 -22.01 15.66 6.05
CA LEU A 15 -20.68 16.25 5.86
C LEU A 15 -20.72 17.46 4.92
N ALA A 16 -21.46 17.36 3.81
CA ALA A 16 -21.61 18.47 2.87
C ALA A 16 -22.34 19.67 3.48
N LEU A 17 -23.30 19.45 4.39
CA LEU A 17 -23.96 20.52 5.13
C LEU A 17 -22.98 21.21 6.09
N GLN A 18 -22.18 20.45 6.84
CA GLN A 18 -21.18 21.00 7.75
C GLN A 18 -20.11 21.80 7.00
N ALA A 19 -19.67 21.31 5.84
CA ALA A 19 -18.68 21.99 5.03
C ALA A 19 -19.12 23.38 4.56
N LYS A 20 -20.42 23.63 4.35
CA LYS A 20 -20.91 24.94 3.87
C LYS A 20 -20.47 26.11 4.77
N ASP A 21 -20.43 25.88 6.09
CA ASP A 21 -20.05 26.91 7.06
C ASP A 21 -18.53 27.06 7.19
N LEU A 22 -17.76 26.08 6.69
CA LEU A 22 -16.30 26.06 6.73
C LEU A 22 -15.65 26.65 5.46
N VAL A 23 -16.38 26.68 4.35
CA VAL A 23 -15.84 27.17 3.06
C VAL A 23 -15.35 28.61 3.22
N PRO A 24 -14.15 28.94 2.67
CA PRO A 24 -13.59 30.28 2.82
C PRO A 24 -14.55 31.40 2.40
N PRO A 25 -14.73 32.44 3.23
CA PRO A 25 -15.72 33.48 2.97
C PRO A 25 -15.40 34.31 1.73
N ASP A 26 -14.12 34.39 1.37
CA ASP A 26 -13.57 35.09 0.20
C ASP A 26 -13.89 34.41 -1.14
N PHE A 27 -14.42 33.18 -1.12
CA PHE A 27 -14.81 32.48 -2.35
C PHE A 27 -16.12 33.03 -2.92
N ASP A 28 -16.21 33.06 -4.25
CA ASP A 28 -17.46 33.37 -4.96
C ASP A 28 -18.46 32.21 -4.87
N GLU A 29 -19.71 32.43 -5.31
CA GLU A 29 -20.77 31.41 -5.24
C GLU A 29 -20.42 30.14 -6.03
N ASN A 30 -19.73 30.27 -7.17
CA ASN A 30 -19.35 29.12 -7.99
C ASN A 30 -18.26 28.29 -7.30
N GLN A 31 -17.25 28.95 -6.74
CA GLN A 31 -16.18 28.34 -5.97
C GLN A 31 -16.72 27.66 -4.70
N LYS A 32 -17.65 28.31 -3.99
CA LYS A 32 -18.32 27.74 -2.82
C LYS A 32 -19.10 26.47 -3.18
N ALA A 33 -19.91 26.55 -4.23
CA ALA A 33 -20.66 25.39 -4.72
C ALA A 33 -19.74 24.27 -5.19
N TYR A 34 -18.62 24.60 -5.86
CA TYR A 34 -17.63 23.62 -6.30
C TYR A 34 -17.07 22.82 -5.11
N VAL A 35 -16.60 23.48 -4.05
CA VAL A 35 -16.05 22.81 -2.86
C VAL A 35 -17.07 21.88 -2.21
N THR A 36 -18.30 22.36 -1.98
CA THR A 36 -19.34 21.56 -1.31
C THR A 36 -19.83 20.39 -2.17
N ASN A 37 -19.97 20.60 -3.48
CA ASN A 37 -20.39 19.54 -4.40
C ASN A 37 -19.30 18.50 -4.57
N THR A 38 -18.03 18.93 -4.60
CA THR A 38 -16.87 18.05 -4.69
C THR A 38 -16.80 17.11 -3.50
N LEU A 39 -16.93 17.65 -2.28
CA LEU A 39 -17.02 16.84 -1.07
C LEU A 39 -18.17 15.84 -1.18
N LEU A 40 -19.39 16.32 -1.42
CA LEU A 40 -20.58 15.47 -1.48
C LEU A 40 -20.42 14.33 -2.50
N ASN A 41 -19.98 14.66 -3.71
CA ASN A 41 -19.82 13.69 -4.80
C ASN A 41 -18.81 12.60 -4.45
N PHE A 42 -17.64 12.97 -3.92
CA PHE A 42 -16.63 11.97 -3.58
C PHE A 42 -16.99 11.15 -2.35
N SER A 43 -17.65 11.74 -1.34
CA SER A 43 -18.21 10.98 -0.21
C SER A 43 -19.26 9.98 -0.67
N MET A 44 -20.16 10.38 -1.57
CA MET A 44 -21.19 9.51 -2.13
C MET A 44 -20.58 8.36 -2.93
N LEU A 45 -19.63 8.66 -3.82
CA LEU A 45 -18.95 7.66 -4.65
C LEU A 45 -18.16 6.66 -3.80
N ALA A 46 -17.39 7.14 -2.82
CA ALA A 46 -16.63 6.28 -1.93
C ALA A 46 -17.55 5.38 -1.09
N GLY A 47 -18.58 5.97 -0.49
CA GLY A 47 -19.55 5.24 0.31
C GLY A 47 -20.32 4.19 -0.50
N GLU A 48 -20.75 4.54 -1.72
CA GLU A 48 -21.41 3.60 -2.62
C GLU A 48 -20.49 2.45 -3.04
N ALA A 49 -19.23 2.76 -3.38
CA ALA A 49 -18.25 1.74 -3.73
C ALA A 49 -17.99 0.76 -2.58
N LEU A 50 -17.84 1.26 -1.35
CA LEU A 50 -17.66 0.44 -0.15
C LEU A 50 -18.91 -0.38 0.19
N TYR A 51 -20.09 0.22 0.03
CA TYR A 51 -21.37 -0.44 0.30
C TYR A 51 -21.64 -1.61 -0.65
N ASN A 52 -21.25 -1.47 -1.92
CA ASN A 52 -21.48 -2.46 -2.96
C ASN A 52 -20.39 -3.54 -3.03
N ASP A 53 -19.16 -3.24 -2.58
CA ASP A 53 -18.03 -4.16 -2.65
C ASP A 53 -17.98 -5.14 -1.47
N ASN A 54 -18.59 -6.29 -1.70
CA ASN A 54 -18.73 -7.36 -0.72
C ASN A 54 -17.42 -8.14 -0.48
N GLU A 55 -16.41 -7.97 -1.34
CA GLU A 55 -15.13 -8.68 -1.24
C GLU A 55 -14.15 -7.97 -0.30
N LEU A 56 -14.43 -6.72 0.09
CA LEU A 56 -13.57 -5.98 1.01
C LEU A 56 -13.68 -6.47 2.46
N GLY A 57 -14.83 -7.02 2.84
CA GLY A 57 -15.07 -7.52 4.20
C GLY A 57 -15.08 -6.42 5.28
N PHE A 58 -15.27 -5.16 4.89
CA PHE A 58 -15.31 -4.04 5.84
C PHE A 58 -16.61 -3.99 6.63
N ASN A 59 -16.49 -3.56 7.90
CA ASN A 59 -17.64 -3.24 8.74
C ASN A 59 -18.10 -1.79 8.52
N ALA A 60 -19.22 -1.41 9.14
CA ALA A 60 -19.80 -0.07 9.01
C ALA A 60 -18.85 1.04 9.48
N ASP A 61 -18.08 0.80 10.55
CA ASP A 61 -17.17 1.79 11.12
C ASP A 61 -15.99 2.06 10.17
N GLN A 62 -15.40 1.00 9.60
CA GLN A 62 -14.34 1.11 8.60
C GLN A 62 -14.82 1.82 7.34
N ALA A 63 -16.00 1.46 6.84
CA ALA A 63 -16.57 2.09 5.65
C ALA A 63 -16.86 3.58 5.90
N THR A 64 -17.37 3.93 7.09
CA THR A 64 -17.59 5.31 7.51
C THR A 64 -16.27 6.07 7.58
N MET A 65 -15.24 5.50 8.21
CA MET A 65 -13.94 6.14 8.36
C MET A 65 -13.25 6.40 7.00
N ILE A 66 -13.27 5.44 6.08
CA ILE A 66 -12.72 5.63 4.72
C ILE A 66 -13.49 6.75 3.99
N THR A 67 -14.82 6.73 4.08
CA THR A 67 -15.67 7.76 3.46
C THR A 67 -15.40 9.15 4.02
N GLN A 68 -15.21 9.26 5.34
CA GLN A 68 -14.87 10.51 6.01
C GLN A 68 -13.51 11.03 5.55
N ILE A 69 -12.48 10.18 5.54
CA ILE A 69 -11.14 10.56 5.06
C ILE A 69 -11.24 11.15 3.66
N ILE A 70 -11.93 10.48 2.73
CA ILE A 70 -12.10 10.98 1.37
C ILE A 70 -12.83 12.33 1.33
N ALA A 71 -13.89 12.48 2.14
CA ALA A 71 -14.65 13.73 2.23
C ALA A 71 -13.77 14.92 2.64
N GLU A 72 -13.01 14.76 3.72
CA GLU A 72 -12.16 15.79 4.29
C GLU A 72 -11.04 16.17 3.33
N TRP A 73 -10.38 15.18 2.72
CA TRP A 73 -9.36 15.44 1.72
C TRP A 73 -9.93 16.10 0.47
N ALA A 74 -11.12 15.68 0.02
CA ALA A 74 -11.80 16.29 -1.10
C ALA A 74 -12.13 17.77 -0.83
N TYR A 75 -12.57 18.08 0.37
CA TYR A 75 -12.80 19.44 0.83
C TYR A 75 -11.51 20.27 0.79
N HIS A 76 -10.46 19.85 1.50
CA HIS A 76 -9.22 20.63 1.59
C HIS A 76 -8.53 20.79 0.22
N LYS A 77 -8.51 19.75 -0.61
CA LYS A 77 -7.89 19.82 -1.95
C LYS A 77 -8.72 20.63 -2.94
N SER A 78 -10.05 20.64 -2.84
CA SER A 78 -10.86 21.54 -3.65
C SER A 78 -10.63 23.01 -3.28
N VAL A 79 -10.48 23.33 -1.99
CA VAL A 79 -10.08 24.67 -1.52
C VAL A 79 -8.70 25.06 -2.05
N ASP A 80 -7.71 24.17 -1.94
CA ASP A 80 -6.34 24.45 -2.40
C ASP A 80 -6.30 24.63 -3.93
N LEU A 81 -7.08 23.87 -4.69
CA LEU A 81 -7.23 24.04 -6.15
C LEU A 81 -7.80 25.41 -6.50
N VAL A 82 -8.87 25.85 -5.82
CA VAL A 82 -9.42 27.19 -6.05
C VAL A 82 -8.36 28.27 -5.77
N ARG A 83 -7.61 28.15 -4.66
CA ARG A 83 -6.57 29.12 -4.26
C ARG A 83 -5.32 29.10 -5.15
N SER A 84 -5.01 27.94 -5.73
CA SER A 84 -3.87 27.77 -6.62
C SER A 84 -3.95 28.71 -7.83
N GLY A 85 -5.16 29.00 -8.31
CA GLY A 85 -5.40 29.73 -9.54
C GLY A 85 -5.32 28.86 -10.81
N ILE A 86 -5.21 27.54 -10.66
CA ILE A 86 -5.36 26.60 -11.77
C ILE A 86 -6.72 26.84 -12.45
N PRO A 87 -6.81 26.84 -13.79
CA PRO A 87 -8.09 27.00 -14.47
C PRO A 87 -9.11 25.89 -14.12
N GLN A 88 -10.37 26.30 -13.92
CA GLN A 88 -11.47 25.42 -13.53
C GLN A 88 -11.66 24.14 -14.38
N PRO A 89 -11.45 24.14 -15.72
CA PRO A 89 -11.56 22.92 -16.52
C PRO A 89 -10.64 21.77 -16.08
N TYR A 90 -9.61 22.06 -15.29
CA TYR A 90 -8.66 21.07 -14.79
C TYR A 90 -8.91 20.64 -13.35
N TRP A 91 -9.86 21.25 -12.64
CA TRP A 91 -10.11 20.93 -11.23
C TRP A 91 -10.64 19.51 -11.05
N ASP A 92 -11.70 19.14 -11.79
CA ASP A 92 -12.31 17.80 -11.68
C ASP A 92 -11.33 16.67 -12.03
N PRO A 93 -10.55 16.72 -13.13
CA PRO A 93 -9.55 15.69 -13.43
C PRO A 93 -8.51 15.51 -12.31
N ILE A 94 -8.04 16.61 -11.70
CA ILE A 94 -7.07 16.54 -10.60
C ILE A 94 -7.73 15.92 -9.37
N MET A 95 -8.93 16.37 -9.02
CA MET A 95 -9.66 15.86 -7.87
C MET A 95 -10.02 14.38 -8.01
N GLN A 96 -10.37 13.90 -9.20
CA GLN A 96 -10.63 12.49 -9.45
C GLN A 96 -9.38 11.63 -9.21
N LYS A 97 -8.21 12.06 -9.70
CA LYS A 97 -6.94 11.36 -9.44
C LYS A 97 -6.64 11.30 -7.93
N ILE A 98 -6.84 12.41 -7.23
CA ILE A 98 -6.63 12.50 -5.78
C ILE A 98 -7.60 11.59 -5.02
N ALA A 99 -8.91 11.67 -5.30
CA ALA A 99 -9.93 10.86 -4.64
C ALA A 99 -9.71 9.37 -4.85
N PHE A 100 -9.36 8.97 -6.08
CA PHE A 100 -8.99 7.58 -6.40
C PHE A 100 -7.77 7.12 -5.60
N THR A 101 -6.73 7.96 -5.54
CA THR A 101 -5.51 7.67 -4.78
C THR A 101 -5.82 7.43 -3.29
N ILE A 102 -6.61 8.31 -2.67
CA ILE A 102 -7.01 8.18 -1.26
C ILE A 102 -7.81 6.90 -1.05
N PHE A 103 -8.76 6.60 -1.94
CA PHE A 103 -9.63 5.44 -1.84
C PHE A 103 -8.84 4.12 -1.88
N GLU A 104 -7.91 3.98 -2.83
CA GLU A 104 -7.11 2.76 -2.97
C GLU A 104 -6.16 2.55 -1.79
N ILE A 105 -5.46 3.62 -1.36
CA ILE A 105 -4.56 3.54 -0.21
C ILE A 105 -5.34 3.20 1.05
N ALA A 106 -6.44 3.90 1.31
CA ALA A 106 -7.27 3.62 2.47
C ALA A 106 -7.76 2.17 2.45
N LYS A 107 -8.34 1.69 1.35
CA LYS A 107 -8.74 0.28 1.23
C LYS A 107 -7.62 -0.69 1.57
N GLN A 108 -6.43 -0.46 1.02
CA GLN A 108 -5.28 -1.33 1.22
C GLN A 108 -4.81 -1.31 2.70
N THR A 109 -4.65 -0.12 3.28
CA THR A 109 -4.10 0.03 4.63
C THR A 109 -5.08 -0.42 5.71
N PHE A 110 -6.40 -0.24 5.49
CA PHE A 110 -7.43 -0.79 6.39
C PHE A 110 -7.50 -2.32 6.33
N LYS A 111 -7.34 -2.92 5.14
CA LYS A 111 -7.21 -4.39 5.02
C LYS A 111 -5.98 -4.94 5.73
N GLN A 112 -4.88 -4.18 5.71
CA GLN A 112 -3.66 -4.53 6.41
C GLN A 112 -3.73 -4.31 7.93
N GLY A 113 -4.78 -3.65 8.42
CA GLY A 113 -4.95 -3.35 9.85
C GLY A 113 -3.94 -2.32 10.37
N LEU A 114 -3.45 -1.43 9.52
CA LEU A 114 -2.51 -0.39 9.95
C LEU A 114 -3.17 0.57 10.96
N PRO A 115 -2.41 1.10 11.93
CA PRO A 115 -2.91 2.15 12.82
C PRO A 115 -3.33 3.41 12.04
N GLN A 116 -4.40 4.06 12.49
CA GLN A 116 -4.98 5.23 11.81
C GLN A 116 -3.95 6.33 11.48
N ASP A 117 -3.04 6.66 12.41
CA ASP A 117 -1.98 7.66 12.17
C ASP A 117 -1.10 7.30 10.97
N GLN A 118 -0.79 6.01 10.79
CA GLN A 118 0.02 5.55 9.65
C GLN A 118 -0.79 5.62 8.35
N ILE A 119 -2.09 5.29 8.41
CA ILE A 119 -2.99 5.43 7.26
C ILE A 119 -3.00 6.88 6.78
N LEU A 120 -3.18 7.83 7.70
CA LEU A 120 -3.23 9.26 7.36
C LEU A 120 -1.90 9.76 6.78
N GLN A 121 -0.76 9.34 7.32
CA GLN A 121 0.57 9.68 6.79
C GLN A 121 0.78 9.18 5.37
N LEU A 122 0.34 7.95 5.07
CA LEU A 122 0.44 7.38 3.73
C LEU A 122 -0.45 8.13 2.74
N ILE A 123 -1.70 8.38 3.14
CA ILE A 123 -2.63 9.14 2.32
C ILE A 123 -2.08 10.53 2.02
N GLU A 124 -1.52 11.22 3.02
CA GLU A 124 -0.90 12.52 2.83
C GLU A 124 0.19 12.51 1.77
N HIS A 125 1.15 11.59 1.90
CA HIS A 125 2.27 11.51 0.98
C HIS A 125 1.77 11.35 -0.46
N HIS A 126 0.87 10.40 -0.67
CA HIS A 126 0.37 10.10 -1.99
C HIS A 126 -0.53 11.19 -2.55
N VAL A 127 -1.37 11.84 -1.73
CA VAL A 127 -2.15 13.00 -2.19
C VAL A 127 -1.24 14.13 -2.63
N LYS A 128 -0.18 14.43 -1.85
CA LYS A 128 0.82 15.44 -2.20
C LYS A 128 1.51 15.09 -3.52
N LYS A 129 1.99 13.86 -3.67
CA LYS A 129 2.61 13.36 -4.90
C LYS A 129 1.67 13.49 -6.10
N THR A 130 0.45 12.94 -6.03
CA THR A 130 -0.55 12.97 -7.09
C THR A 130 -0.93 14.40 -7.49
N TYR A 131 -1.03 15.31 -6.52
CA TYR A 131 -1.29 16.73 -6.79
C TYR A 131 -0.13 17.39 -7.54
N LEU A 132 1.12 17.20 -7.08
CA LEU A 132 2.30 17.77 -7.73
C LEU A 132 2.52 17.20 -9.14
N GLU A 133 2.34 15.90 -9.32
CA GLU A 133 2.39 15.25 -10.64
C GLU A 133 1.32 15.79 -11.58
N SER A 134 0.10 16.00 -11.08
CA SER A 134 -0.97 16.57 -11.90
C SER A 134 -0.68 18.01 -12.32
N ILE A 135 -0.06 18.82 -11.46
CA ILE A 135 0.40 20.17 -11.82
C ILE A 135 1.52 20.10 -12.85
N ALA A 136 2.50 19.20 -12.66
CA ALA A 136 3.59 19.00 -13.60
C ALA A 136 3.06 18.60 -15.00
N GLU A 137 2.07 17.70 -15.08
CA GLU A 137 1.41 17.34 -16.33
C GLU A 137 0.75 18.54 -17.03
N LEU A 138 0.11 19.45 -16.27
CA LEU A 138 -0.48 20.67 -16.84
C LEU A 138 0.60 21.59 -17.40
N LYS A 139 1.74 21.70 -16.71
CA LYS A 139 2.90 22.49 -17.14
C LYS A 139 3.54 21.90 -18.40
N ASP A 140 3.74 20.59 -18.44
CA ASP A 140 4.32 19.89 -19.61
C ASP A 140 3.44 20.01 -20.85
N LYS A 141 2.12 20.09 -20.67
CA LYS A 141 1.14 20.36 -21.74
C LYS A 141 1.03 21.84 -22.10
N ASN A 142 1.82 22.73 -21.50
CA ASN A 142 1.76 24.19 -21.65
C ASN A 142 0.38 24.80 -21.31
N LEU A 143 -0.35 24.19 -20.37
CA LEU A 143 -1.67 24.64 -19.93
C LEU A 143 -1.58 25.63 -18.76
N ILE A 144 -0.45 25.65 -18.06
CA ILE A 144 -0.09 26.59 -16.99
C ILE A 144 1.37 27.03 -17.15
N ASP A 145 1.73 28.18 -16.60
CA ASP A 145 3.12 28.68 -16.60
C ASP A 145 3.89 28.29 -15.33
N ASP A 146 5.20 28.56 -15.31
CA ASP A 146 6.08 28.25 -14.18
C ASP A 146 5.67 28.99 -12.89
N ASN A 147 5.13 30.20 -13.00
CA ASN A 147 4.70 30.98 -11.85
C ASN A 147 3.47 30.35 -11.18
N LEU A 148 2.51 29.93 -11.99
CA LEU A 148 1.31 29.26 -11.55
C LEU A 148 1.62 27.87 -10.98
N MET A 149 2.56 27.13 -11.60
CA MET A 149 3.07 25.86 -11.07
C MET A 149 3.70 26.04 -9.68
N GLU A 150 4.56 27.04 -9.49
CA GLU A 150 5.22 27.30 -8.22
C GLU A 150 4.21 27.73 -7.15
N LYS A 151 3.25 28.59 -7.51
CA LYS A 151 2.17 29.01 -6.62
C LYS A 151 1.31 27.81 -6.21
N ALA A 152 0.88 27.00 -7.17
CA ALA A 152 0.02 25.85 -6.93
C ALA A 152 0.69 24.79 -6.04
N SER A 153 1.98 24.51 -6.27
CA SER A 153 2.78 23.57 -5.48
C SER A 153 2.90 23.97 -4.01
N LYS A 154 2.85 25.28 -3.72
CA LYS A 154 2.96 25.84 -2.35
C LYS A 154 1.63 25.98 -1.62
N GLN A 155 0.49 25.77 -2.28
CA GLN A 155 -0.84 25.89 -1.65
C GLN A 155 -1.24 24.68 -0.81
N SER A 156 -0.45 23.61 -0.78
CA SER A 156 -0.79 22.42 0.01
C SER A 156 -0.67 22.69 1.51
N ASN A 157 -1.78 23.04 2.16
CA ASN A 157 -1.90 23.15 3.62
C ASN A 157 -2.09 21.77 4.28
N ILE A 158 -1.37 20.76 3.78
CA ILE A 158 -1.61 19.37 4.14
C ILE A 158 -1.19 19.07 5.58
N ASP A 159 -0.08 19.64 6.04
CA ASP A 159 0.42 19.42 7.41
C ASP A 159 -0.59 19.90 8.49
N ALA A 160 -1.30 21.00 8.22
CA ALA A 160 -2.31 21.54 9.14
C ALA A 160 -3.57 20.65 9.21
N MET A 161 -3.89 19.93 8.13
CA MET A 161 -5.05 19.05 8.04
C MET A 161 -4.88 17.79 8.91
N MET A 162 -3.69 17.18 8.92
CA MET A 162 -3.41 16.01 9.76
C MET A 162 -3.54 16.36 11.24
N GLN A 163 -3.03 17.52 11.63
CA GLN A 163 -3.15 18.00 13.01
C GLN A 163 -4.62 18.20 13.39
N GLN A 164 -5.44 18.76 12.49
CA GLN A 164 -6.88 18.89 12.71
C GLN A 164 -7.60 17.53 12.74
N MET A 165 -7.21 16.55 11.93
CA MET A 165 -7.77 15.18 11.99
C MET A 165 -7.40 14.44 13.28
N GLN A 166 -6.21 14.69 13.82
CA GLN A 166 -5.79 14.15 15.12
C GLN A 166 -6.48 14.87 16.28
N GLU A 167 -6.67 16.19 16.19
CA GLU A 167 -7.31 17.02 17.22
C GLU A 167 -8.84 16.92 17.23
N SER A 168 -9.48 16.68 16.08
CA SER A 168 -10.93 16.65 15.98
C SER A 168 -11.59 15.50 16.72
N GLY A 169 -10.86 14.47 17.16
CA GLY A 169 -11.18 13.63 18.33
C GLY A 169 -12.56 12.95 18.43
N GLU A 170 -13.49 13.16 17.50
CA GLU A 170 -14.87 12.68 17.53
C GLU A 170 -14.97 11.23 17.06
N VAL A 171 -13.87 10.65 16.59
CA VAL A 171 -13.78 9.24 16.17
C VAL A 171 -13.15 8.33 17.24
N ALA A 172 -12.66 8.89 18.36
CA ALA A 172 -12.08 8.13 19.47
C ALA A 172 -13.09 7.21 20.18
N ALA A 173 -14.39 7.44 20.00
CA ALA A 173 -15.44 6.59 20.57
C ALA A 173 -15.47 5.18 19.97
N ALA A 174 -15.02 4.99 18.72
CA ALA A 174 -15.03 3.68 18.05
C ALA A 174 -13.87 2.77 18.48
N ALA A 175 -12.69 3.34 18.77
CA ALA A 175 -11.54 2.57 19.27
C ALA A 175 -11.79 2.03 20.69
N ALA A 176 -12.44 2.83 21.55
CA ALA A 176 -12.80 2.39 22.89
C ALA A 176 -13.84 1.25 22.88
N ALA A 177 -14.73 1.19 21.89
CA ALA A 177 -15.78 0.17 21.80
C ALA A 177 -15.25 -1.25 21.46
N GLN A 178 -14.11 -1.34 20.75
CA GLN A 178 -13.49 -2.64 20.44
C GLN A 178 -12.71 -3.25 21.62
N GLU A 179 -12.18 -2.44 22.55
CA GLU A 179 -11.52 -2.95 23.76
C GLU A 179 -12.51 -3.48 24.81
N VAL A 180 -13.72 -2.90 24.91
CA VAL A 180 -14.74 -3.39 25.87
C VAL A 180 -15.40 -4.70 25.45
N ALA A 181 -15.44 -5.02 24.15
CA ALA A 181 -16.07 -6.25 23.65
C ALA A 181 -15.22 -7.52 23.89
N GLN A 182 -13.90 -7.40 24.10
CA GLN A 182 -13.02 -8.54 24.43
C GLN A 182 -12.89 -8.82 25.94
N GLN A 183 -13.40 -7.94 26.82
CA GLN A 183 -13.33 -8.12 28.28
C GLN A 183 -14.60 -8.68 28.93
N GLN A 184 -15.67 -8.94 28.17
CA GLN A 184 -16.87 -9.61 28.68
C GLN A 184 -16.88 -11.11 28.34
N ALA A 185 -15.87 -11.83 28.82
CA ALA A 185 -15.97 -13.27 29.07
C ALA A 185 -16.07 -13.48 30.59
N PRO A 186 -17.00 -14.32 31.11
CA PRO A 186 -17.17 -14.51 32.54
C PRO A 186 -15.90 -15.14 33.16
N PRO A 187 -15.45 -14.70 34.35
CA PRO A 187 -14.25 -15.24 34.98
C PRO A 187 -14.49 -16.69 35.47
N PRO A 188 -13.53 -17.62 35.29
CA PRO A 188 -13.54 -18.88 36.02
C PRO A 188 -13.16 -18.68 37.50
N ALA A 189 -13.74 -19.52 38.36
CA ALA A 189 -13.65 -19.46 39.81
C ALA A 189 -12.22 -19.62 40.37
N PRO A 190 -11.90 -19.03 41.54
CA PRO A 190 -10.56 -19.08 42.14
C PRO A 190 -10.30 -20.40 42.86
N VAL A 191 -9.23 -21.10 42.46
CA VAL A 191 -8.67 -22.23 43.21
C VAL A 191 -7.57 -21.70 44.13
N GLN A 192 -7.72 -21.99 45.43
CA GLN A 192 -6.78 -21.64 46.50
C GLN A 192 -5.58 -22.60 46.49
N THR A 193 -4.37 -22.07 46.67
CA THR A 193 -3.23 -22.85 47.20
C THR A 193 -2.43 -22.04 48.23
N PRO A 194 -1.90 -22.66 49.30
CA PRO A 194 -1.41 -21.97 50.50
C PRO A 194 0.09 -21.58 50.46
N PRO A 195 0.58 -20.77 51.44
CA PRO A 195 1.92 -20.16 51.50
C PRO A 195 2.96 -21.13 52.10
N VAL A 196 4.29 -20.95 52.08
CA VAL A 196 5.23 -19.93 52.67
C VAL A 196 6.69 -20.41 52.31
N PRO A 197 7.83 -19.85 52.80
CA PRO A 197 8.32 -18.48 53.03
C PRO A 197 9.74 -18.21 52.45
N ALA A 198 10.22 -16.99 52.71
CA ALA A 198 11.48 -16.34 52.36
C ALA A 198 12.79 -16.95 52.91
N ALA A 199 13.92 -16.53 52.28
CA ALA A 199 15.12 -15.91 52.89
C ALA A 199 16.44 -16.41 52.26
N GLY A 200 17.43 -15.53 52.16
CA GLY A 200 18.85 -15.94 52.13
C GLY A 200 19.71 -15.23 51.09
N GLN A 201 20.43 -14.20 51.55
CA GLN A 201 21.52 -13.53 50.84
C GLN A 201 22.79 -14.39 50.77
N THR A 202 23.74 -13.90 49.98
CA THR A 202 25.21 -14.07 50.05
C THR A 202 25.88 -15.18 49.24
N GLY A 203 26.87 -14.76 48.44
CA GLY A 203 28.16 -15.44 48.33
C GLY A 203 28.48 -16.14 47.02
N VAL A 204 29.30 -15.51 46.17
CA VAL A 204 30.23 -16.26 45.31
C VAL A 204 31.51 -15.45 45.11
N PRO A 205 32.67 -16.05 45.38
CA PRO A 205 33.88 -15.77 44.63
C PRO A 205 34.40 -17.02 43.90
N ALA A 206 35.00 -16.76 42.74
CA ALA A 206 36.20 -17.39 42.16
C ALA A 206 36.19 -18.78 41.47
N VAL A 207 36.38 -18.72 40.13
CA VAL A 207 37.43 -19.32 39.26
C VAL A 207 37.51 -20.85 38.96
N GLN A 208 37.56 -21.15 37.64
CA GLN A 208 38.14 -22.32 36.88
C GLN A 208 37.46 -23.70 37.04
N GLU A 209 37.34 -24.59 36.04
CA GLU A 209 37.93 -24.75 34.70
C GLU A 209 37.07 -25.72 33.83
N GLU A 210 37.24 -25.61 32.50
CA GLU A 210 36.88 -26.46 31.33
C GLU A 210 35.97 -27.71 31.40
N ALA A 211 35.00 -27.78 30.47
CA ALA A 211 34.90 -28.82 29.43
C ALA A 211 33.75 -28.57 28.41
N GLY A 212 34.14 -28.23 27.16
CA GLY A 212 33.49 -28.54 25.87
C GLY A 212 31.96 -28.44 25.67
N VAL A 213 31.50 -27.35 25.04
CA VAL A 213 30.19 -27.23 24.34
C VAL A 213 30.35 -26.29 23.13
N PRO A 214 29.73 -26.54 21.96
CA PRO A 214 30.12 -25.94 20.67
C PRO A 214 29.85 -24.43 20.60
N ALA A 215 30.70 -23.75 19.84
CA ALA A 215 30.66 -22.31 19.64
C ALA A 215 29.31 -21.83 19.08
N PRO A 216 28.72 -20.75 19.62
CA PRO A 216 27.61 -20.06 18.96
C PRO A 216 28.10 -19.41 17.67
N PRO A 217 27.23 -19.24 16.65
CA PRO A 217 27.62 -18.64 15.38
C PRO A 217 28.17 -17.23 15.63
N LYS A 218 29.34 -16.95 15.03
CA LYS A 218 30.01 -15.65 15.06
C LYS A 218 29.03 -14.58 14.56
N LYS A 219 28.46 -13.77 15.45
CA LYS A 219 27.80 -12.52 15.05
C LYS A 219 28.87 -11.63 14.43
N SER A 220 28.81 -11.46 13.11
CA SER A 220 29.66 -10.53 12.38
C SER A 220 29.51 -9.13 13.01
N PRO A 221 30.61 -8.46 13.39
CA PRO A 221 30.57 -7.11 13.98
C PRO A 221 30.05 -6.04 12.99
N TYR A 222 29.68 -6.45 11.78
CA TYR A 222 29.17 -5.59 10.71
C TYR A 222 27.77 -5.99 10.23
N ALA A 223 26.97 -6.69 11.05
CA ALA A 223 25.57 -6.96 10.71
C ALA A 223 24.77 -5.64 10.78
N PRO A 224 24.20 -5.14 9.66
CA PRO A 224 23.48 -3.88 9.65
C PRO A 224 22.22 -3.96 10.53
N PRO A 225 21.81 -2.86 11.19
CA PRO A 225 20.59 -2.84 12.01
C PRO A 225 19.38 -3.31 11.21
N LYS A 226 18.44 -4.04 11.85
CA LYS A 226 17.19 -4.51 11.20
C LYS A 226 16.50 -3.38 10.44
N LEU A 227 16.46 -2.18 11.03
CA LEU A 227 15.88 -0.98 10.42
C LEU A 227 16.56 -0.62 9.09
N LEU A 228 17.89 -0.66 9.01
CA LEU A 228 18.61 -0.34 7.78
C LEU A 228 18.30 -1.34 6.67
N LYS A 229 18.09 -2.62 7.00
CA LYS A 229 17.64 -3.62 6.02
C LYS A 229 16.25 -3.31 5.48
N LEU A 230 15.32 -2.89 6.34
CA LEU A 230 13.96 -2.50 5.94
C LEU A 230 13.95 -1.23 5.09
N VAL A 231 14.76 -0.24 5.46
CA VAL A 231 14.99 0.99 4.68
C VAL A 231 15.61 0.65 3.32
N THR A 232 16.58 -0.26 3.27
CA THR A 232 17.21 -0.71 2.01
C THR A 232 16.19 -1.44 1.13
N LEU A 233 15.37 -2.31 1.71
CA LEU A 233 14.29 -2.99 1.00
C LEU A 233 13.27 -1.97 0.46
N ALA A 234 12.93 -0.95 1.23
CA ALA A 234 12.05 0.12 0.78
C ALA A 234 12.64 0.91 -0.41
N LEU A 235 13.93 1.26 -0.35
CA LEU A 235 14.62 1.90 -1.47
C LEU A 235 14.64 1.03 -2.73
N LEU A 236 14.78 -0.30 -2.57
CA LEU A 236 14.69 -1.24 -3.68
C LEU A 236 13.27 -1.26 -4.27
N LEU A 237 12.25 -1.40 -3.42
CA LEU A 237 10.85 -1.50 -3.85
C LEU A 237 10.32 -0.20 -4.46
N LYS A 238 10.86 0.98 -4.10
CA LYS A 238 10.60 2.25 -4.80
C LYS A 238 10.89 2.20 -6.30
N ARG A 239 11.76 1.27 -6.75
CA ARG A 239 12.17 1.11 -8.15
C ARG A 239 11.43 -0.03 -8.86
N VAL A 240 10.49 -0.69 -8.19
CA VAL A 240 9.72 -1.82 -8.70
C VAL A 240 8.30 -1.36 -9.01
N ASP A 241 7.66 -1.96 -10.02
CA ASP A 241 6.26 -1.67 -10.38
C ASP A 241 5.32 -1.92 -9.19
N GLU A 242 4.33 -1.04 -8.98
CA GLU A 242 3.43 -1.08 -7.80
C GLU A 242 2.71 -2.43 -7.63
N GLU A 243 2.25 -3.06 -8.73
CA GLU A 243 1.61 -4.39 -8.69
C GLU A 243 2.53 -5.48 -8.12
N LYS A 244 3.83 -5.40 -8.44
CA LYS A 244 4.84 -6.34 -7.93
C LYS A 244 5.23 -6.02 -6.50
N VAL A 245 5.32 -4.73 -6.15
CA VAL A 245 5.55 -4.27 -4.76
C VAL A 245 4.50 -4.86 -3.85
N GLN A 246 3.22 -4.77 -4.21
CA GLN A 246 2.13 -5.32 -3.40
C GLN A 246 2.26 -6.84 -3.22
N SER A 247 2.50 -7.56 -4.31
CA SER A 247 2.70 -9.02 -4.28
C SER A 247 3.88 -9.45 -3.39
N ILE A 248 4.91 -8.60 -3.29
CA ILE A 248 6.07 -8.81 -2.42
C ILE A 248 5.73 -8.51 -0.97
N LEU A 249 5.08 -7.37 -0.69
CA LEU A 249 4.74 -6.94 0.67
C LEU A 249 3.76 -7.89 1.38
N GLU A 250 2.85 -8.52 0.64
CA GLU A 250 1.92 -9.54 1.16
C GLU A 250 2.62 -10.82 1.69
N ARG A 251 3.91 -11.00 1.37
CA ARG A 251 4.72 -12.12 1.89
C ARG A 251 5.37 -11.84 3.24
N PHE A 252 5.34 -10.59 3.70
CA PHE A 252 5.88 -10.20 4.99
C PHE A 252 4.79 -10.15 6.06
N ASP A 253 5.20 -10.24 7.33
CA ASP A 253 4.31 -9.91 8.43
C ASP A 253 3.91 -8.42 8.42
N GLN A 254 2.78 -8.10 9.03
CA GLN A 254 2.17 -6.76 8.96
C GLN A 254 3.08 -5.65 9.51
N ASP A 255 3.85 -5.92 10.57
CA ASP A 255 4.76 -4.94 11.19
C ASP A 255 5.93 -4.61 10.25
N VAL A 256 6.52 -5.64 9.63
CA VAL A 256 7.58 -5.48 8.63
C VAL A 256 7.06 -4.81 7.36
N ALA A 257 5.92 -5.26 6.82
CA ALA A 257 5.33 -4.66 5.63
C ALA A 257 4.99 -3.18 5.84
N GLY A 258 4.34 -2.83 6.95
CA GLY A 258 4.02 -1.45 7.31
C GLY A 258 5.25 -0.58 7.46
N THR A 259 6.32 -1.10 8.07
CA THR A 259 7.60 -0.37 8.19
C THR A 259 8.26 -0.13 6.83
N VAL A 260 8.27 -1.14 5.95
CA VAL A 260 8.83 -1.01 4.59
C VAL A 260 8.03 0.01 3.79
N ILE A 261 6.69 -0.10 3.81
CA ILE A 261 5.75 0.87 3.23
C ILE A 261 6.08 2.28 3.72
N LYS A 262 6.19 2.50 5.03
CA LYS A 262 6.54 3.80 5.60
C LYS A 262 7.80 4.40 4.97
N TYR A 263 8.87 3.61 4.85
CA TYR A 263 10.12 4.08 4.26
C TYR A 263 10.07 4.22 2.73
N MET A 264 9.25 3.43 2.03
CA MET A 264 9.05 3.57 0.59
C MET A 264 8.48 4.93 0.21
N TYR A 265 7.88 5.63 1.16
CA TYR A 265 7.21 6.91 0.94
C TYR A 265 7.90 8.07 1.68
N VAL A 266 9.11 7.87 2.22
CA VAL A 266 9.93 8.98 2.74
C VAL A 266 10.63 9.69 1.59
N ASP A 267 10.40 11.00 1.45
CA ASP A 267 11.09 11.87 0.48
C ASP A 267 12.57 12.04 0.84
N GLY A 268 13.45 11.96 -0.16
CA GLY A 268 14.89 12.12 0.04
C GLY A 268 15.54 11.05 0.93
N LEU A 269 14.88 9.91 1.11
CA LEU A 269 15.41 8.79 1.90
C LEU A 269 16.80 8.36 1.41
N GLU A 270 17.05 8.46 0.10
CA GLU A 270 18.34 8.18 -0.54
C GLU A 270 19.49 9.02 0.02
N GLU A 271 19.20 10.24 0.47
CA GLU A 271 20.18 11.18 1.02
C GLU A 271 20.41 10.97 2.53
N GLN A 272 19.47 10.29 3.20
CA GLN A 272 19.48 10.05 4.64
C GLN A 272 20.14 8.72 5.02
N VAL A 273 20.45 7.87 4.04
CA VAL A 273 21.07 6.56 4.26
C VAL A 273 22.55 6.57 3.92
N ASP A 274 23.35 5.83 4.67
CA ASP A 274 24.75 5.62 4.34
C ASP A 274 24.86 4.78 3.07
N PRO A 275 25.47 5.29 1.97
CA PRO A 275 25.54 4.56 0.71
C PRO A 275 26.35 3.26 0.81
N THR A 276 27.38 3.23 1.64
CA THR A 276 28.27 2.07 1.79
C THR A 276 27.54 0.92 2.49
N LEU A 277 26.83 1.21 3.57
CA LEU A 277 26.06 0.21 4.29
C LEU A 277 24.81 -0.23 3.51
N THR A 278 24.18 0.68 2.77
CA THR A 278 23.03 0.36 1.90
C THR A 278 23.44 -0.59 0.78
N MET A 279 24.55 -0.32 0.10
CA MET A 279 25.09 -1.22 -0.93
C MET A 279 25.40 -2.60 -0.35
N LYS A 280 25.99 -2.67 0.85
CA LYS A 280 26.24 -3.95 1.52
C LYS A 280 24.95 -4.70 1.83
N CYS A 281 23.90 -4.02 2.30
CA CYS A 281 22.58 -4.63 2.49
C CYS A 281 22.00 -5.16 1.16
N LEU A 282 22.20 -4.44 0.05
CA LEU A 282 21.75 -4.88 -1.28
C LEU A 282 22.54 -6.10 -1.77
N ASP A 283 23.85 -6.14 -1.54
CA ASP A 283 24.69 -7.30 -1.83
C ASP A 283 24.22 -8.52 -1.02
N ASP A 284 23.98 -8.35 0.29
CA ASP A 284 23.43 -9.40 1.16
C ASP A 284 22.07 -9.90 0.63
N ILE A 285 21.18 -9.00 0.19
CA ILE A 285 19.88 -9.37 -0.39
C ILE A 285 20.09 -10.13 -1.71
N ALA A 286 20.99 -9.67 -2.57
CA ALA A 286 21.27 -10.31 -3.85
C ALA A 286 21.89 -11.70 -3.70
N GLU A 287 22.73 -11.92 -2.70
CA GLU A 287 23.32 -13.22 -2.37
C GLU A 287 22.29 -14.22 -1.83
N GLU A 288 21.31 -13.75 -1.05
CA GLU A 288 20.24 -14.57 -0.46
C GLU A 288 19.04 -14.79 -1.41
N MET A 289 18.90 -13.95 -2.44
CA MET A 289 17.86 -14.17 -3.45
C MET A 289 18.17 -15.44 -4.25
N PRO A 290 17.15 -16.30 -4.51
CA PRO A 290 17.34 -17.43 -5.40
C PRO A 290 17.82 -16.89 -6.75
N GLY A 291 19.02 -17.32 -7.16
CA GLY A 291 19.59 -16.89 -8.43
C GLY A 291 18.59 -17.16 -9.56
N ALA A 292 18.61 -16.30 -10.59
CA ALA A 292 17.73 -16.34 -11.78
C ALA A 292 17.69 -17.69 -12.55
N THR A 293 18.40 -18.70 -12.05
CA THR A 293 18.38 -20.10 -12.45
C THR A 293 17.17 -20.91 -11.97
N GLU A 294 16.43 -20.48 -10.95
CA GLU A 294 15.12 -21.08 -10.67
C GLU A 294 14.11 -20.60 -11.71
N ILE A 295 13.91 -21.45 -12.72
CA ILE A 295 12.99 -21.17 -13.82
C ILE A 295 11.57 -21.06 -13.23
N ASN A 296 11.09 -19.82 -13.10
CA ASN A 296 9.77 -19.51 -12.58
C ASN A 296 8.69 -20.01 -13.55
N LYS A 297 7.80 -20.87 -13.06
CA LYS A 297 6.70 -21.47 -13.82
C LYS A 297 5.74 -20.42 -14.39
N ASN A 298 5.47 -19.36 -13.63
CA ASN A 298 4.56 -18.29 -14.06
C ASN A 298 5.19 -17.47 -15.19
N HIS A 299 6.47 -17.13 -15.04
CA HIS A 299 7.22 -16.43 -16.10
C HIS A 299 7.30 -17.27 -17.40
N LEU A 300 7.39 -18.60 -17.30
CA LEU A 300 7.32 -19.48 -18.48
C LEU A 300 5.96 -19.46 -19.15
N VAL A 301 4.87 -19.45 -18.39
CA VAL A 301 3.50 -19.37 -18.91
C VAL A 301 3.30 -18.04 -19.62
N GLU A 302 3.70 -16.93 -19.00
CA GLU A 302 3.65 -15.58 -19.61
C GLU A 302 4.51 -15.49 -20.87
N LYS A 303 5.74 -16.02 -20.83
CA LYS A 303 6.62 -16.05 -21.99
C LYS A 303 5.99 -16.80 -23.17
N VAL A 304 5.34 -17.94 -22.92
CA VAL A 304 4.64 -18.71 -23.97
C VAL A 304 3.44 -17.94 -24.50
N LYS A 305 2.65 -17.26 -23.65
CA LYS A 305 1.54 -16.40 -24.07
C LYS A 305 2.02 -15.27 -25.00
N GLN A 306 3.03 -14.52 -24.58
CA GLN A 306 3.61 -13.41 -25.36
C GLN A 306 4.15 -13.89 -26.72
N ILE A 307 4.81 -15.05 -26.75
CA ILE A 307 5.28 -15.62 -28.02
C ILE A 307 4.09 -16.03 -28.90
N ALA A 308 3.05 -16.62 -28.31
CA ALA A 308 1.87 -17.07 -29.06
C ALA A 308 1.04 -15.92 -29.65
N GLU A 309 1.05 -14.73 -29.04
CA GLU A 309 0.42 -13.52 -29.60
C GLU A 309 1.04 -13.09 -30.94
N LEU A 310 2.29 -13.48 -31.21
CA LEU A 310 2.96 -13.20 -32.48
C LEU A 310 2.51 -14.12 -33.64
N TYR A 311 1.67 -15.12 -33.36
CA TYR A 311 1.22 -16.10 -34.34
C TYR A 311 -0.31 -16.20 -34.39
N ASP A 312 -0.85 -16.41 -35.58
CA ASP A 312 -2.24 -16.86 -35.71
C ASP A 312 -2.41 -18.27 -35.15
N LYS A 313 -3.55 -18.52 -34.49
CA LYS A 313 -3.87 -19.80 -33.84
C LYS A 313 -3.68 -21.02 -34.75
N ALA A 314 -4.05 -20.90 -36.03
CA ALA A 314 -3.89 -21.95 -37.04
C ALA A 314 -2.41 -22.27 -37.34
N LYS A 315 -1.54 -21.26 -37.34
CA LYS A 315 -0.10 -21.42 -37.57
C LYS A 315 0.57 -22.06 -36.36
N LEU A 316 0.16 -21.69 -35.15
CA LEU A 316 0.63 -22.31 -33.90
C LEU A 316 0.22 -23.80 -33.84
N GLU A 317 -1.02 -24.13 -34.22
CA GLU A 317 -1.49 -25.52 -34.31
C GLU A 317 -0.68 -26.35 -35.33
N GLN A 318 -0.37 -25.76 -36.49
CA GLN A 318 0.44 -26.42 -37.52
C GLN A 318 1.89 -26.68 -37.05
N MET A 319 2.53 -25.71 -36.40
CA MET A 319 3.88 -25.87 -35.84
C MET A 319 3.93 -26.95 -34.76
N LEU A 320 2.88 -27.05 -33.94
CA LEU A 320 2.79 -28.01 -32.86
C LEU A 320 2.22 -29.37 -33.30
N GLN A 321 1.86 -29.55 -34.57
CA GLN A 321 1.20 -30.76 -35.06
C GLN A 321 2.10 -32.00 -34.97
N LEU A 322 3.39 -31.84 -35.25
CA LEU A 322 4.39 -32.92 -35.22
C LEU A 322 5.01 -33.11 -33.83
N GLU A 323 4.68 -32.25 -32.87
CA GLU A 323 5.27 -32.26 -31.54
C GLU A 323 4.62 -33.28 -30.60
N ARG A 324 5.40 -33.70 -29.59
CA ARG A 324 4.92 -34.67 -28.58
C ARG A 324 3.72 -34.11 -27.82
N GLN A 325 2.78 -34.99 -27.45
CA GLN A 325 1.55 -34.61 -26.76
C GLN A 325 1.78 -33.79 -25.47
N LYS A 326 2.86 -34.05 -24.73
CA LYS A 326 3.22 -33.27 -23.53
C LYS A 326 3.65 -31.83 -23.84
N VAL A 327 4.35 -31.62 -24.96
CA VAL A 327 4.76 -30.28 -25.45
C VAL A 327 3.51 -29.49 -25.84
N ARG A 328 2.64 -30.12 -26.63
CA ARG A 328 1.34 -29.53 -27.01
C ARG A 328 0.51 -29.11 -25.81
N ARG A 329 0.35 -30.01 -24.83
CA ARG A 329 -0.40 -29.73 -23.60
C ARG A 329 0.19 -28.56 -22.82
N PHE A 330 1.52 -28.51 -22.67
CA PHE A 330 2.16 -27.37 -22.02
C PHE A 330 1.84 -26.04 -22.72
N VAL A 331 1.95 -25.98 -24.05
CA VAL A 331 1.70 -24.74 -24.79
C VAL A 331 0.22 -24.33 -24.70
N PHE A 332 -0.72 -25.23 -24.93
CA PHE A 332 -2.15 -24.90 -24.86
C PHE A 332 -2.62 -24.55 -23.45
N ASN A 333 -2.18 -25.28 -22.42
CA ASN A 333 -2.47 -24.93 -21.03
C ASN A 333 -1.86 -23.56 -20.67
N ALA A 334 -0.66 -23.24 -21.16
CA ALA A 334 -0.06 -21.93 -20.94
C ALA A 334 -0.88 -20.81 -21.59
N LEU A 335 -1.53 -21.03 -22.74
CA LEU A 335 -2.47 -20.04 -23.32
C LEU A 335 -3.69 -19.79 -22.42
N GLU A 336 -4.15 -20.83 -21.72
CA GLU A 336 -5.22 -20.75 -20.73
C GLU A 336 -4.74 -20.16 -19.39
N GLY A 337 -3.43 -19.92 -19.22
CA GLY A 337 -2.84 -19.37 -18.00
C GLY A 337 -2.39 -20.42 -16.99
N GLU A 338 -2.42 -21.70 -17.34
CA GLU A 338 -2.07 -22.79 -16.45
C GLU A 338 -0.72 -23.42 -16.79
N TYR A 339 0.05 -23.77 -15.76
CA TYR A 339 1.30 -24.52 -15.94
C TYR A 339 1.01 -26.03 -16.02
N TYR A 340 1.27 -26.64 -17.19
CA TYR A 340 1.22 -28.10 -17.32
C TYR A 340 2.38 -28.77 -16.60
N ASP A 341 2.14 -29.88 -15.91
CA ASP A 341 3.11 -30.58 -15.06
C ASP A 341 4.26 -31.21 -15.87
N ILE A 342 5.24 -30.38 -16.23
CA ILE A 342 6.52 -30.76 -16.83
C ILE A 342 7.68 -30.09 -16.08
N PRO A 343 8.91 -30.65 -16.13
CA PRO A 343 10.06 -30.03 -15.50
C PRO A 343 10.33 -28.62 -16.05
N PRO A 344 10.53 -27.58 -15.20
CA PRO A 344 10.72 -26.19 -15.64
C PRO A 344 11.85 -26.00 -16.65
N ARG A 345 12.93 -26.79 -16.54
CA ARG A 345 14.02 -26.80 -17.54
C ARG A 345 13.54 -27.23 -18.93
N VAL A 346 12.68 -28.24 -19.00
CA VAL A 346 12.09 -28.71 -20.26
C VAL A 346 11.11 -27.69 -20.81
N ALA A 347 10.30 -27.08 -19.94
CA ALA A 347 9.38 -26.01 -20.31
C ALA A 347 10.11 -24.79 -20.90
N ASN A 348 11.25 -24.39 -20.32
CA ASN A 348 12.07 -23.29 -20.84
C ASN A 348 12.69 -23.61 -22.21
N VAL A 349 13.11 -24.85 -22.43
CA VAL A 349 13.58 -25.30 -23.76
C VAL A 349 12.45 -25.21 -24.78
N ILE A 350 11.23 -25.64 -24.43
CA ILE A 350 10.06 -25.53 -25.31
C ILE A 350 9.75 -24.06 -25.63
N ALA A 351 9.68 -23.19 -24.62
CA ALA A 351 9.42 -21.76 -24.80
C ALA A 351 10.49 -21.08 -25.67
N THR A 352 11.76 -21.45 -25.48
CA THR A 352 12.88 -20.93 -26.28
C THR A 352 12.83 -21.45 -27.72
N HIS A 353 12.41 -22.70 -27.93
CA HIS A 353 12.23 -23.26 -29.28
C HIS A 353 11.07 -22.58 -30.03
N LEU A 354 9.95 -22.30 -29.35
CA LEU A 354 8.84 -21.52 -29.91
C LEU A 354 9.24 -20.09 -30.28
N GLN A 355 10.15 -19.49 -29.52
CA GLN A 355 10.70 -18.16 -29.78
C GLN A 355 11.61 -18.13 -31.02
N HIS A 356 12.37 -19.20 -31.26
CA HIS A 356 13.37 -19.29 -32.33
C HIS A 356 12.94 -20.13 -33.54
N GLY A 357 11.76 -20.74 -33.53
CA GLY A 357 11.16 -21.44 -34.68
C GLY A 357 10.69 -20.49 -35.80
N VAL A 358 11.29 -19.31 -35.89
CA VAL A 358 11.05 -18.23 -36.86
C VAL A 358 11.89 -18.48 -38.12
#